data_AF-K1U493-F1
#
_entry.id   AF-K1U493-F1
#
_cell.length_a   1.000
_cell.length_b   1.000
_cell.length_c   1.000
_cell.angle_alpha   90.00
_cell.angle_beta   90.00
_cell.angle_gamma   90.00
#
_symmetry.space_group_name_H-M   'P 1'
#
loop_
_entity.id
_entity.type
_entity.pdbx_description
1 polymer ?
#
loop_
_entity_poly.entity_id
_entity_poly.type
_entity_poly.pdbx_seq_one_letter_code
_entity_poly.pdbx_strand_id
1 'polypeptide(L)'
;MGNADEAGKSTEEYSGLSSFVDPQVELSSTSSTNSVPDFFMGDQSNIQASVYGRIRNVNDVIQGISGSTLSEEQKNELLGQVYFFRAWCYYNLFKWYGGVPLVKETQDPLESSVTPRATSKETYEFILDDLNKAADMLAAKTENGSGWSEKGRVTTGTALALKGRLMLLWCSPLFNRTNDENRWKTAYETMKADLERINKCGYHL
;
A
#
# COMPACT_ATOMS: atom_id res chain seq x y z
N MET A 1 0.34 23.35 0.09
CA MET A 1 0.53 23.09 1.53
C MET A 1 -0.80 22.54 2.02
N GLY A 2 -0.86 21.26 2.36
CA GLY A 2 -2.08 20.65 2.88
C GLY A 2 -2.36 21.21 4.27
N ASN A 3 -3.60 21.61 4.53
CA ASN A 3 -4.01 21.99 5.88
C ASN A 3 -3.76 20.81 6.82
N ALA A 4 -3.39 21.08 8.07
CA ALA A 4 -3.32 20.06 9.10
C ALA A 4 -4.73 19.51 9.33
N ASP A 5 -5.08 18.41 8.67
CA ASP A 5 -6.29 17.67 8.95
C ASP A 5 -6.05 16.65 10.07
N GLU A 6 -7.12 16.29 10.78
CA GLU A 6 -7.08 15.31 11.87
C GLU A 6 -6.57 13.93 11.38
N ALA A 7 -6.75 13.63 10.08
CA ALA A 7 -6.20 12.44 9.45
C ALA A 7 -4.66 12.47 9.37
N GLY A 8 -4.05 13.63 9.13
CA GLY A 8 -2.60 13.81 9.13
C GLY A 8 -1.93 13.61 10.49
N LYS A 9 -2.69 13.74 11.60
CA LYS A 9 -2.23 13.38 12.96
C LYS A 9 -2.36 11.89 13.27
N SER A 10 -3.06 11.15 12.41
CA SER A 10 -3.30 9.71 12.54
C SER A 10 -2.29 8.87 11.76
N THR A 11 -1.20 9.50 11.27
CA THR A 11 -0.10 8.77 10.67
C THR A 11 0.61 7.95 11.74
N GLU A 12 1.17 6.80 11.34
CA GLU A 12 1.92 5.89 12.21
C GLU A 12 3.19 6.53 12.82
N GLU A 13 3.48 7.79 12.49
CA GLU A 13 4.63 8.59 12.92
C GLU A 13 4.35 9.41 14.19
N TYR A 14 3.08 9.63 14.54
CA TYR A 14 2.69 10.35 15.74
C TYR A 14 2.12 9.40 16.80
N SER A 15 2.70 9.43 18.00
CA SER A 15 2.17 8.70 19.16
C SER A 15 1.02 9.47 19.80
N GLY A 16 -0.13 8.83 20.03
CA GLY A 16 -1.25 9.43 20.74
C GLY A 16 -2.60 8.84 20.34
N LEU A 17 -3.66 9.36 20.96
CA LEU A 17 -5.03 9.08 20.53
C LEU A 17 -5.36 10.00 19.35
N SER A 18 -5.82 9.42 18.26
CA SER A 18 -6.32 10.15 17.09
C SER A 18 -7.81 9.91 16.92
N SER A 19 -8.45 10.62 16.00
CA SER A 19 -9.87 10.40 15.67
C SER A 19 -10.20 8.95 15.29
N PHE A 20 -9.21 8.13 14.93
CA PHE A 20 -9.38 6.71 14.59
C PHE A 20 -9.05 5.74 15.74
N VAL A 21 -8.39 6.19 16.81
CA VAL A 21 -7.91 5.32 17.90
C VAL A 21 -8.25 5.86 19.30
N ASP A 22 -9.14 6.86 19.41
CA ASP A 22 -9.60 7.39 20.70
C ASP A 22 -10.62 6.46 21.37
N PRO A 23 -10.25 5.75 22.46
CA PRO A 23 -11.17 4.87 23.18
C PRO A 23 -12.24 5.65 23.97
N GLN A 24 -12.14 6.98 24.05
CA GLN A 24 -13.11 7.83 24.74
C GLN A 24 -14.29 8.22 23.84
N VAL A 25 -14.19 8.00 22.53
CA VAL A 25 -15.25 8.30 21.56
C VAL A 25 -15.97 7.02 21.17
N GLU A 26 -17.21 6.87 21.62
CA GLU A 26 -18.07 5.78 21.16
C GLU A 26 -18.42 5.98 19.68
N LEU A 27 -18.03 5.01 18.85
CA LEU A 27 -18.42 4.95 17.45
C LEU A 27 -19.81 4.33 17.32
N SER A 28 -20.63 4.91 16.47
CA SER A 28 -22.01 4.47 16.23
C SER A 28 -22.22 4.15 14.75
N SER A 29 -22.85 3.02 14.45
CA SER A 29 -23.23 2.65 13.08
C SER A 29 -24.44 3.43 12.55
N THR A 30 -25.11 4.22 13.40
CA THR A 30 -26.34 4.95 13.07
C THR A 30 -26.20 6.48 13.18
N SER A 31 -25.07 6.97 13.70
CA SER A 31 -24.79 8.41 13.83
C SER A 31 -24.07 8.95 12.60
N SER A 32 -24.37 10.19 12.22
CA SER A 32 -23.66 10.93 11.17
C SER A 32 -22.44 11.71 11.68
N THR A 33 -22.25 11.83 13.00
CA THR A 33 -21.17 12.62 13.60
C THR A 33 -20.00 11.78 14.09
N ASN A 34 -20.24 10.54 14.55
CA ASN A 34 -19.22 9.58 15.02
C ASN A 34 -19.43 8.21 14.37
N SER A 35 -19.54 8.18 13.03
CA SER A 35 -19.76 6.94 12.30
C SER A 35 -18.56 6.00 12.38
N VAL A 36 -18.80 4.69 12.41
CA VAL A 36 -17.73 3.71 12.20
C VAL A 36 -17.17 3.91 10.79
N PRO A 37 -15.87 4.20 10.62
CA PRO A 37 -15.30 4.39 9.29
C PRO A 37 -15.39 3.11 8.45
N ASP A 38 -15.94 3.21 7.22
CA ASP A 38 -15.90 2.14 6.23
C ASP A 38 -14.72 2.37 5.27
N PHE A 39 -13.69 1.54 5.44
CA PHE A 39 -12.47 1.59 4.62
C PHE A 39 -12.55 0.72 3.36
N PHE A 40 -13.65 0.01 3.14
CA PHE A 40 -13.80 -0.93 2.03
C PHE A 40 -14.66 -0.33 0.91
N MET A 41 -15.89 0.10 1.23
CA MET A 41 -16.80 0.69 0.25
C MET A 41 -16.74 2.22 0.27
N GLY A 42 -16.54 2.83 1.43
CA GLY A 42 -16.63 4.29 1.59
C GLY A 42 -18.02 4.78 1.18
N ASP A 43 -18.14 5.31 -0.04
CA ASP A 43 -19.41 5.68 -0.66
C ASP A 43 -19.69 4.76 -1.86
N GLN A 44 -20.77 3.97 -1.79
CA GLN A 44 -21.17 3.03 -2.85
C GLN A 44 -21.44 3.72 -4.20
N SER A 45 -21.82 5.00 -4.19
CA SER A 45 -22.09 5.77 -5.41
C SER A 45 -20.83 6.39 -6.03
N ASN A 46 -19.69 6.34 -5.32
CA ASN A 46 -18.45 6.94 -5.76
C ASN A 46 -17.32 5.90 -5.84
N ILE A 47 -17.06 5.41 -7.04
CA ILE A 47 -15.98 4.44 -7.30
C ILE A 47 -14.58 4.96 -6.91
N GLN A 48 -14.38 6.27 -6.85
CA GLN A 48 -13.14 6.87 -6.38
C GLN A 48 -13.04 6.90 -4.85
N ALA A 49 -14.16 6.76 -4.13
CA ALA A 49 -14.19 6.57 -2.69
C ALA A 49 -14.00 5.10 -2.29
N SER A 50 -14.47 4.16 -3.12
CA SER A 50 -14.29 2.71 -2.90
C SER A 50 -12.84 2.26 -3.15
N VAL A 51 -12.27 1.48 -2.22
CA VAL A 51 -10.91 0.94 -2.36
C VAL A 51 -10.82 -0.07 -3.49
N TYR A 52 -11.83 -0.94 -3.66
CA TYR A 52 -11.86 -1.88 -4.79
C TYR A 52 -12.15 -1.20 -6.13
N GLY A 53 -12.86 -0.08 -6.12
CA GLY A 53 -12.95 0.81 -7.28
C GLY A 53 -11.59 1.34 -7.72
N ARG A 54 -10.77 1.82 -6.77
CA ARG A 54 -9.38 2.24 -7.04
C ARG A 54 -8.52 1.08 -7.52
N ILE A 55 -8.62 -0.10 -6.90
CA ILE A 55 -7.87 -1.30 -7.33
C ILE A 55 -8.23 -1.69 -8.76
N ARG A 56 -9.51 -1.61 -9.15
CA ARG A 56 -9.93 -1.85 -10.54
C ARG A 56 -9.26 -0.88 -11.51
N ASN A 57 -9.32 0.42 -11.23
CA ASN A 57 -8.66 1.44 -12.08
C ASN A 57 -7.16 1.18 -12.21
N VAL A 58 -6.51 0.77 -11.11
CA VAL A 58 -5.10 0.40 -11.10
C VAL A 58 -4.83 -0.82 -11.99
N ASN A 59 -5.67 -1.86 -11.91
CA ASN A 59 -5.55 -3.05 -12.77
C ASN A 59 -5.77 -2.71 -14.25
N ASP A 60 -6.73 -1.84 -14.57
CA ASP A 60 -6.97 -1.34 -15.93
C ASP A 60 -5.75 -0.61 -16.48
N VAL A 61 -5.11 0.24 -15.67
CA VAL A 61 -3.90 0.96 -16.03
C VAL A 61 -2.72 0.00 -16.25
N ILE A 62 -2.55 -1.02 -15.39
CA ILE A 62 -1.52 -2.05 -15.57
C ILE A 62 -1.71 -2.77 -16.90
N GLN A 63 -2.93 -3.21 -17.20
CA GLN A 63 -3.26 -3.89 -18.46
C GLN A 63 -2.99 -2.98 -19.67
N GLY A 64 -3.44 -1.73 -19.61
CA GLY A 64 -3.27 -0.75 -20.68
C GLY A 64 -1.81 -0.41 -20.97
N ILE A 65 -0.99 -0.15 -19.95
CA ILE A 65 0.44 0.14 -20.12
C ILE A 65 1.19 -1.08 -20.63
N SER A 66 0.90 -2.26 -20.09
CA SER A 66 1.57 -3.50 -20.50
C SER A 66 1.35 -3.79 -21.99
N GLY A 67 0.12 -3.60 -22.48
CA GLY A 67 -0.25 -3.76 -23.89
C GLY A 67 0.09 -2.60 -24.82
N SER A 68 0.66 -1.50 -24.30
CA SER A 68 0.96 -0.30 -25.09
C SER A 68 2.24 -0.43 -25.93
N THR A 69 2.44 0.54 -26.84
CA THR A 69 3.65 0.70 -27.66
C THR A 69 4.71 1.61 -27.02
N LEU A 70 4.58 1.94 -25.74
CA LEU A 70 5.56 2.74 -25.00
C LEU A 70 6.92 2.03 -24.94
N SER A 71 8.00 2.80 -24.77
CA SER A 71 9.32 2.21 -24.52
C SER A 71 9.34 1.47 -23.19
N GLU A 72 10.25 0.51 -23.05
CA GLU A 72 10.38 -0.27 -21.82
C GLU A 72 10.70 0.62 -20.60
N GLU A 73 11.52 1.66 -20.81
CA GLU A 73 11.80 2.66 -19.77
C GLU A 73 10.52 3.37 -19.32
N GLN A 74 9.70 3.85 -20.26
CA GLN A 74 8.43 4.50 -19.95
C GLN A 74 7.45 3.54 -19.27
N LYS A 75 7.40 2.28 -19.69
CA LYS A 75 6.57 1.25 -19.05
C LYS A 75 7.01 1.04 -17.61
N ASN A 76 8.30 0.87 -17.35
CA ASN A 76 8.84 0.69 -16.00
C ASN A 76 8.54 1.89 -15.09
N GLU A 77 8.77 3.11 -15.59
CA GLU A 77 8.45 4.33 -14.85
C GLU A 77 6.98 4.40 -14.42
N LEU A 78 6.04 4.06 -15.32
CA LEU A 78 4.61 4.13 -15.04
C LEU A 78 4.12 2.93 -14.22
N LEU A 79 4.46 1.70 -14.63
CA LEU A 79 4.05 0.48 -13.94
C LEU A 79 4.57 0.44 -12.51
N GLY A 80 5.81 0.87 -12.27
CA GLY A 80 6.37 0.91 -10.92
C GLY A 80 5.57 1.80 -9.97
N GLN A 81 5.11 2.97 -10.43
CA GLN A 81 4.23 3.83 -9.64
C GLN A 81 2.86 3.18 -9.39
N VAL A 82 2.31 2.51 -10.41
CA VAL A 82 0.96 1.91 -10.35
C VAL A 82 0.94 0.68 -9.44
N TYR A 83 1.96 -0.18 -9.48
CA TYR A 83 2.12 -1.29 -8.53
C TYR A 83 2.23 -0.80 -7.09
N PHE A 84 2.96 0.30 -6.84
CA PHE A 84 2.99 0.92 -5.52
C PHE A 84 1.60 1.35 -5.06
N PHE A 85 0.81 2.01 -5.92
CA PHE A 85 -0.54 2.43 -5.54
C PHE A 85 -1.46 1.24 -5.27
N ARG A 86 -1.31 0.12 -5.99
CA ARG A 86 -2.03 -1.12 -5.68
C ARG A 86 -1.64 -1.64 -4.30
N ALA A 87 -0.34 -1.75 -4.04
CA ALA A 87 0.19 -2.17 -2.75
C ALA A 87 -0.28 -1.25 -1.62
N TRP A 88 -0.33 0.07 -1.83
CA TRP A 88 -0.84 1.03 -0.85
C TRP A 88 -2.32 0.80 -0.52
N CYS A 89 -3.16 0.53 -1.53
CA CYS A 89 -4.57 0.20 -1.31
C CYS A 89 -4.70 -1.08 -0.46
N TYR A 90 -3.99 -2.14 -0.83
CA TYR A 90 -4.03 -3.39 -0.09
C TYR A 90 -3.36 -3.30 1.29
N TYR A 91 -2.32 -2.50 1.47
CA TYR A 91 -1.70 -2.25 2.79
C TYR A 91 -2.69 -1.61 3.76
N ASN A 92 -3.46 -0.63 3.28
CA ASN A 92 -4.50 -0.02 4.10
C ASN A 92 -5.59 -1.03 4.47
N LEU A 93 -6.04 -1.88 3.54
CA LEU A 93 -6.98 -2.96 3.86
C LEU A 93 -6.39 -3.98 4.84
N PHE A 94 -5.12 -4.36 4.65
CA PHE A 94 -4.44 -5.38 5.43
C PHE A 94 -4.31 -4.99 6.91
N LYS A 95 -4.03 -3.71 7.20
CA LYS A 95 -3.96 -3.17 8.57
C LYS A 95 -5.23 -3.42 9.39
N TRP A 96 -6.39 -3.25 8.75
CA TRP A 96 -7.68 -3.32 9.44
C TRP A 96 -8.31 -4.72 9.37
N TYR A 97 -8.18 -5.39 8.24
CA TYR A 97 -8.92 -6.63 7.95
C TYR A 97 -8.04 -7.88 7.88
N GLY A 98 -6.71 -7.74 7.84
CA GLY A 98 -5.81 -8.85 7.55
C GLY A 98 -6.04 -9.38 6.13
N GLY A 99 -6.40 -10.66 6.00
CA GLY A 99 -6.72 -11.27 4.72
C GLY A 99 -7.93 -10.63 4.03
N VAL A 100 -7.83 -10.32 2.73
CA VAL A 100 -8.91 -9.74 1.92
C VAL A 100 -8.99 -10.40 0.53
N PRO A 101 -10.09 -10.25 -0.23
CA PRO A 101 -10.15 -10.70 -1.62
C PRO A 101 -9.06 -10.05 -2.48
N LEU A 102 -8.26 -10.85 -3.18
CA LEU A 102 -7.16 -10.36 -4.03
C LEU A 102 -7.60 -10.31 -5.49
N VAL A 103 -8.09 -9.14 -5.91
CA VAL A 103 -8.44 -8.86 -7.32
C VAL A 103 -7.16 -8.41 -8.04
N LYS A 104 -6.51 -9.36 -8.72
CA LYS A 104 -5.18 -9.17 -9.34
C LYS A 104 -5.24 -8.62 -10.77
N GLU A 105 -6.40 -8.73 -11.40
CA GLU A 105 -6.67 -8.34 -12.78
C GLU A 105 -8.06 -7.70 -12.90
N THR A 106 -8.34 -7.07 -14.03
CA THR A 106 -9.65 -6.49 -14.30
C THR A 106 -10.67 -7.60 -14.53
N GLN A 107 -11.77 -7.56 -13.78
CA GLN A 107 -12.86 -8.52 -13.90
C GLN A 107 -13.97 -7.97 -14.81
N ASP A 108 -14.51 -8.82 -15.67
CA ASP A 108 -15.68 -8.51 -16.49
C ASP A 108 -16.93 -8.39 -15.59
N PRO A 109 -17.71 -7.30 -15.68
CA PRO A 109 -18.93 -7.14 -14.90
C PRO A 109 -20.03 -8.18 -15.18
N LEU A 110 -19.99 -8.88 -16.32
CA LEU A 110 -20.96 -9.91 -16.69
C LEU A 110 -20.61 -11.29 -16.11
N GLU A 111 -19.35 -11.51 -15.77
CA GLU A 111 -18.90 -12.72 -15.09
C GLU A 111 -19.28 -12.61 -13.61
N SER A 112 -20.00 -13.61 -13.07
CA SER A 112 -20.26 -13.71 -11.63
C SER A 112 -18.99 -14.14 -10.87
N SER A 113 -17.89 -13.42 -11.07
CA SER A 113 -16.59 -13.71 -10.48
C SER A 113 -16.55 -13.19 -9.05
N VAL A 114 -16.97 -14.04 -8.11
CA VAL A 114 -16.76 -13.80 -6.69
C VAL A 114 -15.33 -14.19 -6.34
N THR A 115 -14.48 -13.21 -6.05
CA THR A 115 -13.14 -13.47 -5.52
C THR A 115 -13.23 -13.84 -4.05
N PRO A 116 -12.85 -15.07 -3.64
CA PRO A 116 -12.88 -15.45 -2.23
C PRO A 116 -11.86 -14.65 -1.42
N ARG A 117 -12.11 -14.55 -0.12
CA ARG A 117 -11.19 -13.92 0.83
C ARG A 117 -9.89 -14.73 0.91
N ALA A 118 -8.76 -14.09 0.65
CA ALA A 118 -7.45 -14.70 0.87
C ALA A 118 -7.05 -14.67 2.35
N THR A 119 -6.08 -15.49 2.72
CA THR A 119 -5.46 -15.44 4.05
C THR A 119 -4.67 -14.15 4.26
N SER A 120 -4.40 -13.80 5.53
CA SER A 120 -3.53 -12.67 5.86
C SER A 120 -2.12 -12.84 5.27
N LYS A 121 -1.62 -14.08 5.21
CA LYS A 121 -0.31 -14.39 4.61
C LYS A 121 -0.29 -14.11 3.12
N GLU A 122 -1.29 -14.61 2.38
CA GLU A 122 -1.39 -14.38 0.94
C GLU A 122 -1.56 -12.89 0.61
N THR A 123 -2.30 -12.15 1.43
CA THR A 123 -2.45 -10.69 1.28
C THR A 123 -1.13 -9.98 1.53
N TYR A 124 -0.40 -10.34 2.59
CA TYR A 124 0.93 -9.82 2.87
C TYR A 124 1.91 -10.08 1.71
N GLU A 125 1.95 -11.32 1.22
CA GLU A 125 2.83 -11.72 0.11
C GLU A 125 2.49 -10.96 -1.18
N PHE A 126 1.20 -10.73 -1.44
CA PHE A 126 0.76 -9.97 -2.61
C PHE A 126 1.20 -8.50 -2.54
N ILE A 127 1.04 -7.85 -1.39
CA ILE A 127 1.52 -6.46 -1.20
C ILE A 127 3.04 -6.41 -1.35
N LEU A 128 3.75 -7.36 -0.74
CA LEU A 128 5.21 -7.43 -0.80
C LEU A 128 5.72 -7.58 -2.24
N ASP A 129 5.08 -8.42 -3.05
CA ASP A 129 5.40 -8.61 -4.47
C ASP A 129 5.21 -7.31 -5.28
N ASP A 130 4.07 -6.63 -5.11
CA ASP A 130 3.83 -5.35 -5.79
C ASP A 130 4.84 -4.26 -5.36
N LEU A 131 5.27 -4.24 -4.09
CA LEU A 131 6.28 -3.29 -3.62
C LEU A 131 7.68 -3.60 -4.16
N ASN A 132 8.05 -4.88 -4.29
CA ASN A 132 9.31 -5.26 -4.92
C ASN A 132 9.30 -4.87 -6.41
N LYS A 133 8.22 -5.17 -7.15
CA LYS A 133 8.08 -4.73 -8.55
C LYS A 133 8.18 -3.21 -8.68
N ALA A 134 7.50 -2.48 -7.80
CA ALA A 134 7.57 -1.02 -7.78
C ALA A 134 9.00 -0.52 -7.56
N ALA A 135 9.70 -1.05 -6.55
CA ALA A 135 11.09 -0.69 -6.26
C ALA A 135 12.03 -0.98 -7.44
N ASP A 136 11.91 -2.15 -8.06
CA ASP A 136 12.82 -2.58 -9.11
C ASP A 136 12.57 -1.85 -10.43
N MET A 137 11.30 -1.63 -10.81
CA MET A 137 10.95 -0.88 -12.02
C MET A 137 11.33 0.61 -11.92
N LEU A 138 11.31 1.19 -10.72
CA LEU A 138 11.66 2.59 -10.50
C LEU A 138 13.16 2.82 -10.29
N ALA A 139 13.96 1.77 -10.14
CA ALA A 139 15.37 1.86 -9.73
C ALA A 139 16.19 2.73 -10.68
N ALA A 140 16.10 2.46 -11.99
CA ALA A 140 16.85 3.21 -13.02
C ALA A 140 16.58 4.72 -12.97
N LYS A 141 15.36 5.12 -12.61
CA LYS A 141 14.96 6.53 -12.57
C LYS A 141 15.21 7.21 -11.22
N THR A 142 15.23 6.45 -10.13
CA THR A 142 15.15 7.03 -8.78
C THR A 142 16.29 6.67 -7.84
N GLU A 143 17.13 5.68 -8.15
CA GLU A 143 18.37 5.37 -7.43
C GLU A 143 19.55 6.22 -7.93
N ASN A 144 19.37 7.55 -8.01
CA ASN A 144 20.36 8.50 -8.53
C ASN A 144 20.53 9.77 -7.66
N GLY A 145 20.03 9.74 -6.43
CA GLY A 145 20.09 10.82 -5.44
C GLY A 145 19.15 12.01 -5.71
N SER A 146 18.55 12.09 -6.89
CA SER A 146 17.72 13.24 -7.31
C SER A 146 16.25 12.87 -7.53
N GLY A 147 15.96 11.62 -7.88
CA GLY A 147 14.59 11.14 -8.09
C GLY A 147 13.90 11.84 -9.27
N TRP A 148 12.64 12.22 -9.08
CA TRP A 148 11.83 12.90 -10.08
C TRP A 148 12.03 14.42 -10.05
N SER A 149 11.97 15.06 -11.23
CA SER A 149 11.83 16.52 -11.32
C SER A 149 10.52 17.01 -10.72
N GLU A 150 9.44 16.25 -10.91
CA GLU A 150 8.12 16.54 -10.35
C GLU A 150 8.00 16.00 -8.93
N LYS A 151 7.62 16.86 -7.99
CA LYS A 151 7.42 16.47 -6.59
C LYS A 151 6.18 15.59 -6.43
N GLY A 152 6.25 14.63 -5.51
CA GLY A 152 5.12 13.79 -5.09
C GLY A 152 4.93 12.49 -5.87
N ARG A 153 5.80 12.19 -6.85
CA ARG A 153 5.80 10.89 -7.54
C ARG A 153 6.49 9.82 -6.70
N VAL A 154 6.04 8.57 -6.85
CA VAL A 154 6.58 7.41 -6.12
C VAL A 154 8.02 7.15 -6.55
N THR A 155 8.91 6.93 -5.59
CA THR A 155 10.30 6.53 -5.83
C THR A 155 10.58 5.12 -5.33
N THR A 156 11.71 4.54 -5.75
CA THR A 156 12.21 3.26 -5.19
C THR A 156 12.27 3.32 -3.66
N GLY A 157 12.83 4.39 -3.10
CA GLY A 157 12.87 4.60 -1.65
C GLY A 157 11.49 4.63 -1.00
N THR A 158 10.47 5.19 -1.67
CA THR A 158 9.08 5.19 -1.16
C THR A 158 8.49 3.78 -1.11
N ALA A 159 8.71 2.97 -2.15
CA ALA A 159 8.28 1.58 -2.18
C ALA A 159 8.98 0.75 -1.09
N LEU A 160 10.29 0.90 -0.94
CA LEU A 160 11.08 0.21 0.09
C LEU A 160 10.69 0.63 1.51
N ALA A 161 10.38 1.91 1.73
CA ALA A 161 9.91 2.39 3.03
C ALA A 161 8.58 1.73 3.42
N LEU A 162 7.63 1.64 2.48
CA LEU A 162 6.36 0.96 2.72
C LEU A 162 6.54 -0.56 2.91
N LYS A 163 7.47 -1.17 2.17
CA LYS A 163 7.86 -2.57 2.37
C LYS A 163 8.35 -2.80 3.80
N GLY A 164 9.19 -1.92 4.33
CA GLY A 164 9.63 -1.97 5.73
C GLY A 164 8.47 -1.92 6.72
N ARG A 165 7.52 -1.00 6.52
CA ARG A 165 6.31 -0.91 7.37
C ARG A 165 5.45 -2.17 7.30
N LEU A 166 5.22 -2.70 6.09
CA LEU A 166 4.49 -3.94 5.88
C LEU A 166 5.15 -5.12 6.60
N MET A 167 6.46 -5.27 6.47
CA MET A 167 7.22 -6.34 7.13
C MET A 167 7.18 -6.21 8.65
N LEU A 168 7.31 -4.99 9.18
CA LEU A 168 7.19 -4.72 10.61
C LEU A 168 5.80 -5.11 11.14
N LEU A 169 4.74 -4.71 10.44
CA LEU A 169 3.37 -5.08 10.79
C LEU A 169 3.18 -6.60 10.77
N TRP A 170 3.70 -7.30 9.76
CA TRP A 170 3.64 -8.75 9.67
C TRP A 170 4.35 -9.48 10.82
N CYS A 171 5.43 -8.88 11.34
CA CYS A 171 6.16 -9.40 12.49
C CYS A 171 5.48 -9.10 13.84
N SER A 172 4.54 -8.15 13.87
CA SER A 172 3.91 -7.67 15.10
C SER A 172 2.97 -8.72 15.73
N PRO A 173 2.70 -8.66 17.05
CA PRO A 173 1.91 -9.69 17.76
C PRO A 173 0.54 -10.00 17.16
N LEU A 174 -0.07 -9.02 16.47
CA LEU A 174 -1.33 -9.20 15.76
C LEU A 174 -1.28 -10.35 14.74
N PHE A 175 -0.19 -10.44 13.96
CA PHE A 175 0.02 -11.45 12.91
C PHE A 175 1.07 -12.51 13.28
N ASN A 176 1.81 -12.30 14.36
CA ASN A 176 2.86 -13.17 14.88
C ASN A 176 2.61 -13.52 16.36
N ARG A 177 1.47 -14.17 16.65
CA ARG A 177 1.02 -14.44 18.03
C ARG A 177 1.99 -15.28 18.86
N THR A 178 2.73 -16.17 18.20
CA THR A 178 3.75 -17.02 18.85
C THR A 178 5.10 -16.31 19.01
N ASN A 179 5.20 -15.06 18.56
CA ASN A 179 6.44 -14.28 18.53
C ASN A 179 7.61 -15.05 17.88
N ASP A 180 7.39 -15.58 16.68
CA ASP A 180 8.45 -16.21 15.91
C ASP A 180 9.56 -15.20 15.58
N GLU A 181 10.71 -15.32 16.25
CA GLU A 181 11.88 -14.45 16.12
C GLU A 181 12.46 -14.48 14.70
N ASN A 182 12.26 -15.56 13.95
CA ASN A 182 12.76 -15.64 12.58
C ASN A 182 12.12 -14.60 11.67
N ARG A 183 10.84 -14.26 11.89
CA ARG A 183 10.16 -13.22 11.09
C ARG A 183 10.83 -11.86 11.27
N TRP A 184 11.15 -11.52 12.52
CA TRP A 184 11.86 -10.29 12.87
C TRP A 184 13.26 -10.26 12.26
N LYS A 185 13.99 -11.39 12.35
CA LYS A 185 15.32 -11.52 11.75
C LYS A 185 15.28 -11.35 10.23
N THR A 186 14.36 -12.03 9.55
CA THR A 186 14.18 -11.91 8.09
C THR A 186 13.82 -10.47 7.69
N ALA A 187 12.92 -9.80 8.42
CA ALA A 187 12.59 -8.41 8.17
C ALA A 187 13.80 -7.49 8.31
N TYR A 188 14.58 -7.65 9.38
CA TYR A 188 15.82 -6.89 9.59
C TYR A 188 16.83 -7.13 8.49
N GLU A 189 17.13 -8.39 8.15
CA GLU A 189 18.11 -8.72 7.11
C GLU A 189 17.70 -8.19 5.74
N THR A 190 16.41 -8.30 5.39
CA THR A 190 15.87 -7.77 4.12
C THR A 190 16.00 -6.25 4.07
N MET A 191 15.58 -5.54 5.12
CA MET A 191 15.65 -4.07 5.16
C MET A 191 17.08 -3.55 5.27
N LYS A 192 17.98 -4.29 5.90
CA LYS A 192 19.40 -3.97 5.91
C LYS A 192 20.02 -4.07 4.52
N ALA A 193 19.63 -5.08 3.72
CA ALA A 193 20.08 -5.20 2.34
C ALA A 193 19.54 -4.07 1.45
N ASP A 194 18.28 -3.67 1.65
CA ASP A 194 17.65 -2.57 0.90
C ASP A 194 18.16 -1.17 1.30
N LEU A 195 18.88 -1.03 2.42
CA LEU A 195 19.40 0.25 2.92
C LEU A 195 20.34 0.95 1.92
N GLU A 196 21.15 0.19 1.18
CA GLU A 196 22.01 0.78 0.14
C GLU A 196 21.19 1.45 -0.97
N ARG A 197 20.09 0.81 -1.39
CA ARG A 197 19.18 1.34 -2.41
C ARG A 197 18.47 2.59 -1.93
N ILE A 198 18.02 2.59 -0.67
CA ILE A 198 17.36 3.76 -0.07
C ILE A 198 18.33 4.96 0.00
N ASN A 199 19.58 4.72 0.38
CA ASN A 199 20.62 5.74 0.38
C ASN A 199 20.92 6.28 -1.04
N LYS A 200 20.93 5.42 -2.06
CA LYS A 200 21.04 5.85 -3.48
C LYS A 200 19.87 6.72 -3.93
N CYS A 201 18.71 6.65 -3.28
CA CYS A 201 17.58 7.54 -3.58
C CYS A 201 17.72 8.94 -2.96
N GLY A 202 18.79 9.21 -2.19
CA GLY A 202 19.02 10.49 -1.51
C GLY A 202 18.36 10.59 -0.12
N TYR A 203 17.78 9.50 0.38
CA TYR A 203 17.27 9.43 1.75
C TYR A 203 18.40 8.87 2.64
N HIS A 204 19.18 9.76 3.25
CA HIS A 204 20.31 9.39 4.12
C HIS A 204 19.80 8.83 5.46
N LEU A 205 19.59 7.50 5.52
CA LEU A 205 19.12 6.76 6.72
C LEU A 205 20.26 6.04 7.45
#